data_AF-A0A9C7GBL3-F1
#
_entry.id   AF-A0A9C7GBL3-F1
#
_cell.length_a   1.000
_cell.length_b   1.000
_cell.length_c   1.000
_cell.angle_alpha   90.00
_cell.angle_beta   90.00
_cell.angle_gamma   90.00
#
_symmetry.space_group_name_H-M   'P 1'
#
loop_
_entity.id
_entity.type
_entity.pdbx_description
1 polymer ?
#
loop_
_entity_poly.entity_id
_entity_poly.type
_entity_poly.pdbx_seq_one_letter_code
_entity_poly.pdbx_strand_id
1 'polypeptide(L)'
;MSHQHRSKLMDYQIRAFTEGSVEFINNQWVFFDNETEEASLIEEYLHQEIEIFSLNKWRKGILFDDGKICLPNENLFLQDQDLIRIRKHLIYSLETILTDMNDDAFFQFVTTLNSLQFSIYDCIYCYNHLSFLEKERGKNGVNFMIFDNEEYICNVQHHFTYLEKTSDRFEFTLNSGKRVVIEKITS
;
A
#
# COMPACT_ATOMS: atom_id res chain seq x y z
N MET A 1 5.84 -4.56 19.22
CA MET A 1 6.27 -5.45 18.10
C MET A 1 7.66 -5.04 17.62
N SER A 2 8.36 -5.89 16.88
CA SER A 2 9.61 -5.46 16.22
C SER A 2 9.29 -4.82 14.86
N HIS A 3 10.13 -3.88 14.42
CA HIS A 3 10.06 -3.28 13.07
C HIS A 3 9.96 -4.34 11.96
N GLN A 4 10.60 -5.49 12.16
CA GLN A 4 10.57 -6.62 11.24
C GLN A 4 9.17 -7.25 11.09
N HIS A 5 8.35 -7.23 12.15
CA HIS A 5 6.98 -7.74 12.10
C HIS A 5 6.05 -6.78 11.34
N ARG A 6 6.25 -5.46 11.50
CA ARG A 6 5.51 -4.44 10.76
C ARG A 6 5.79 -4.50 9.26
N SER A 7 7.07 -4.57 8.89
CA SER A 7 7.50 -4.74 7.50
C SER A 7 6.79 -5.94 6.88
N LYS A 8 6.77 -7.10 7.55
CA LYS A 8 6.05 -8.28 7.04
C LYS A 8 4.56 -8.02 6.78
N LEU A 9 3.87 -7.34 7.69
CA LEU A 9 2.44 -7.03 7.49
C LEU A 9 2.21 -6.08 6.32
N MET A 10 3.16 -5.20 6.00
CA MET A 10 3.08 -4.31 4.85
C MET A 10 3.54 -4.99 3.55
N ASP A 11 4.55 -5.86 3.62
CA ASP A 11 5.21 -6.44 2.46
C ASP A 11 4.45 -7.64 1.88
N TYR A 12 3.73 -8.40 2.73
CA TYR A 12 3.01 -9.63 2.35
C TYR A 12 1.50 -9.40 2.18
N GLN A 13 1.13 -8.25 1.62
CA GLN A 13 -0.25 -7.94 1.25
C GLN A 13 -0.55 -8.46 -0.16
N ILE A 14 -1.67 -9.18 -0.33
CA ILE A 14 -2.04 -9.80 -1.62
C ILE A 14 -2.14 -8.75 -2.74
N ARG A 15 -2.69 -7.58 -2.42
CA ARG A 15 -2.95 -6.47 -3.35
C ARG A 15 -1.82 -5.42 -3.38
N ALA A 16 -0.60 -5.79 -2.97
CA ALA A 16 0.56 -4.87 -2.95
C ALA A 16 1.17 -4.59 -4.33
N PHE A 17 0.71 -5.27 -5.36
CA PHE A 17 1.30 -5.20 -6.69
C PHE A 17 0.21 -4.96 -7.73
N THR A 18 0.56 -4.21 -8.76
CA THR A 18 -0.18 -4.17 -10.03
C THR A 18 0.48 -5.18 -10.96
N GLU A 19 -0.26 -6.17 -11.45
CA GLU A 19 0.23 -7.22 -12.35
C GLU A 19 -0.15 -6.90 -13.79
N GLY A 20 0.73 -7.22 -14.73
CA GLY A 20 0.51 -6.91 -16.14
C GLY A 20 1.54 -7.53 -17.07
N SER A 21 1.31 -7.42 -18.37
CA SER A 21 2.26 -7.80 -19.40
C SER A 21 3.04 -6.59 -19.91
N VAL A 22 4.24 -6.83 -20.45
CA VAL A 22 4.98 -5.81 -21.20
C VAL A 22 5.05 -6.13 -22.67
N GLU A 23 4.98 -5.12 -23.51
CA GLU A 23 5.19 -5.24 -24.95
C GLU A 23 6.21 -4.21 -25.45
N PHE A 24 6.96 -4.56 -26.48
CA PHE A 24 7.90 -3.64 -27.11
C PHE A 24 7.26 -2.99 -28.35
N ILE A 25 6.74 -1.77 -28.18
CA ILE A 25 5.98 -1.05 -29.21
C ILE A 25 6.69 0.27 -29.53
N ASN A 26 6.91 0.55 -30.83
CA ASN A 26 7.52 1.80 -31.30
C ASN A 26 8.86 2.16 -30.59
N ASN A 27 9.67 1.14 -30.31
CA ASN A 27 10.97 1.29 -29.64
C ASN A 27 10.85 1.76 -28.17
N GLN A 28 9.73 1.44 -27.52
CA GLN A 28 9.46 1.71 -26.10
C GLN A 28 8.85 0.48 -25.45
N TRP A 29 9.11 0.31 -24.16
CA TRP A 29 8.46 -0.73 -23.37
C TRP A 29 7.16 -0.19 -22.79
N VAL A 30 6.05 -0.86 -23.10
CA VAL A 30 4.71 -0.49 -22.62
C VAL A 30 4.24 -1.56 -21.65
N PHE A 31 3.80 -1.13 -20.47
CA PHE A 31 3.15 -1.97 -19.47
C PHE A 31 1.64 -1.91 -19.67
N PHE A 32 0.98 -3.07 -19.68
CA PHE A 32 -0.47 -3.21 -19.73
C PHE A 32 -0.96 -3.79 -18.41
N ASP A 33 -1.73 -3.01 -17.67
CA ASP A 33 -2.30 -3.40 -16.38
C ASP A 33 -3.45 -4.38 -16.57
N ASN A 34 -3.37 -5.55 -15.93
CA ASN A 34 -4.41 -6.57 -16.00
C ASN A 34 -5.68 -6.21 -15.20
N GLU A 35 -5.58 -5.34 -14.19
CA GLU A 35 -6.71 -4.92 -13.34
C GLU A 35 -7.54 -3.82 -14.04
N THR A 36 -6.86 -2.82 -14.62
CA THR A 36 -7.50 -1.61 -15.15
C THR A 36 -7.60 -1.54 -16.67
N GLU A 37 -6.91 -2.44 -17.39
CA GLU A 37 -6.71 -2.39 -18.85
C GLU A 37 -6.00 -1.10 -19.32
N GLU A 38 -5.38 -0.35 -18.39
CA GLU A 38 -4.61 0.84 -18.71
C GLU A 38 -3.22 0.48 -19.24
N ALA A 39 -2.68 1.35 -20.09
CA ALA A 39 -1.33 1.23 -20.63
C ALA A 39 -0.46 2.40 -20.15
N SER A 40 0.73 2.10 -19.66
CA SER A 40 1.72 3.08 -19.21
C SER A 40 3.11 2.77 -19.76
N LEU A 41 3.99 3.77 -19.79
CA LEU A 41 5.37 3.57 -20.19
C LEU A 41 6.15 2.92 -19.04
N ILE A 42 6.96 1.90 -19.34
CA ILE A 42 7.81 1.24 -18.34
C ILE A 42 8.81 2.23 -17.71
N GLU A 43 9.20 3.27 -18.46
CA GLU A 43 10.06 4.34 -17.97
C GLU A 43 9.47 5.11 -16.76
N GLU A 44 8.16 5.08 -16.55
CA GLU A 44 7.51 5.67 -15.36
C GLU A 44 7.88 4.93 -14.06
N TYR A 45 8.35 3.69 -14.18
CA TYR A 45 8.68 2.81 -13.05
C TYR A 45 10.19 2.61 -12.85
N LEU A 46 11.03 3.43 -13.47
CA LEU A 46 12.48 3.34 -13.30
C LEU A 46 12.89 3.47 -11.83
N HIS A 47 13.88 2.66 -11.44
CA HIS A 47 14.41 2.54 -10.08
C HIS A 47 13.42 2.00 -9.05
N GLN A 48 12.24 1.56 -9.48
CA GLN A 48 11.28 0.90 -8.60
C GLN A 48 11.54 -0.60 -8.51
N GLU A 49 11.05 -1.17 -7.42
CA GLU A 49 11.01 -2.61 -7.24
C GLU A 49 9.93 -3.22 -8.13
N ILE A 50 10.33 -4.17 -8.96
CA ILE A 50 9.44 -4.97 -9.78
C ILE A 50 9.75 -6.45 -9.62
N GLU A 51 8.80 -7.29 -9.95
CA GLU A 51 9.02 -8.73 -10.04
C GLU A 51 8.65 -9.25 -11.42
N ILE A 52 9.53 -10.03 -12.01
CA ILE A 52 9.31 -10.70 -13.30
C ILE A 52 8.94 -12.16 -13.07
N PHE A 53 7.92 -12.64 -13.78
CA PHE A 53 7.53 -14.05 -13.72
C PHE A 53 8.42 -14.87 -14.65
N SER A 54 9.26 -15.73 -14.07
CA SER A 54 10.20 -16.56 -14.83
C SER A 54 10.45 -17.87 -14.12
N LEU A 55 10.48 -18.97 -14.88
CA LEU A 55 10.63 -20.33 -14.34
C LEU A 55 9.58 -20.66 -13.26
N ASN A 56 8.33 -20.26 -13.51
CA ASN A 56 7.17 -20.49 -12.64
C ASN A 56 7.32 -19.89 -11.23
N LYS A 57 8.04 -18.77 -11.11
CA LYS A 57 8.19 -18.00 -9.88
C LYS A 57 8.32 -16.51 -10.17
N TRP A 58 7.83 -15.70 -9.24
CA TRP A 58 8.11 -14.28 -9.23
C TRP A 58 9.54 -14.01 -8.75
N ARG A 59 10.27 -13.18 -9.49
CA ARG A 59 11.66 -12.86 -9.22
C ARG A 59 11.82 -11.36 -9.06
N LYS A 60 12.09 -10.94 -7.83
CA LYS A 60 12.25 -9.55 -7.44
C LYS A 60 13.57 -8.95 -7.90
N GLY A 61 13.50 -7.73 -8.45
CA GLY A 61 14.64 -6.91 -8.86
C GLY A 61 14.27 -5.43 -8.90
N ILE A 62 15.23 -4.60 -9.34
CA ILE A 62 15.04 -3.17 -9.55
C ILE A 62 15.06 -2.91 -11.05
N LEU A 63 14.07 -2.17 -11.55
CA LEU A 63 13.98 -1.76 -12.95
C LEU A 63 14.96 -0.62 -13.25
N PHE A 64 15.64 -0.72 -14.39
CA PHE A 64 16.53 0.28 -14.95
C PHE A 64 16.19 0.49 -16.44
N ASP A 65 16.91 1.42 -17.07
CA ASP A 65 16.74 1.78 -18.47
C ASP A 65 16.84 0.56 -19.41
N ASP A 66 16.27 0.69 -20.60
CA ASP A 66 16.25 -0.32 -21.66
C ASP A 66 15.62 -1.66 -21.24
N GLY A 67 14.70 -1.63 -20.27
CA GLY A 67 14.03 -2.83 -19.76
C GLY A 67 14.95 -3.75 -18.96
N LYS A 68 16.07 -3.23 -18.45
CA LYS A 68 16.99 -4.02 -17.61
C LYS A 68 16.43 -4.17 -16.21
N ILE A 69 16.41 -5.40 -15.70
CA ILE A 69 16.03 -5.73 -14.33
C ILE A 69 17.25 -6.25 -13.59
N CYS A 70 17.68 -5.53 -12.56
CA CYS A 70 18.79 -5.95 -11.71
C CYS A 70 18.26 -6.78 -10.53
N LEU A 71 18.55 -8.08 -10.53
CA LEU A 71 18.27 -9.00 -9.43
C LEU A 71 19.53 -9.11 -8.53
N PRO A 72 19.43 -9.67 -7.31
CA PRO A 72 20.58 -9.75 -6.41
C PRO A 72 21.82 -10.47 -6.98
N ASN A 73 21.62 -11.43 -7.87
CA ASN A 73 22.69 -12.31 -8.39
C ASN A 73 22.85 -12.27 -9.91
N GLU A 74 21.98 -11.57 -10.63
CA GLU A 74 22.01 -11.51 -12.10
C GLU A 74 21.23 -10.31 -12.63
N ASN A 75 21.38 -10.03 -13.92
CA ASN A 75 20.54 -9.07 -14.62
C ASN A 75 19.67 -9.82 -15.62
N LEU A 76 18.41 -9.45 -15.67
CA LEU A 76 17.48 -9.85 -16.72
C LEU A 76 17.16 -8.65 -17.60
N PHE A 77 16.64 -8.91 -18.78
CA PHE A 77 16.10 -7.90 -19.68
C PHE A 77 14.68 -8.31 -20.01
N LEU A 78 13.77 -7.34 -20.03
CA LEU A 78 12.41 -7.54 -20.48
C LEU A 78 12.41 -8.13 -21.90
N GLN A 79 11.52 -9.08 -22.10
CA GLN A 79 11.17 -9.64 -23.39
C GLN A 79 9.71 -9.29 -23.68
N ASP A 80 9.38 -9.28 -24.97
CA ASP A 80 8.01 -9.07 -25.40
C ASP A 80 7.10 -10.14 -24.78
N GLN A 81 5.96 -9.72 -24.24
CA GLN A 81 4.99 -10.52 -23.50
C GLN A 81 5.47 -11.05 -22.14
N ASP A 82 6.56 -10.52 -21.57
CA ASP A 82 6.94 -10.85 -20.20
C ASP A 82 5.84 -10.41 -19.23
N LEU A 83 5.52 -11.30 -18.28
CA LEU A 83 4.61 -10.98 -17.20
C LEU A 83 5.42 -10.37 -16.05
N ILE A 84 5.05 -9.15 -15.65
CA ILE A 84 5.66 -8.44 -14.53
C ILE A 84 4.60 -8.04 -13.52
N ARG A 85 5.06 -7.71 -12.32
CA ARG A 85 4.26 -7.02 -11.33
C ARG A 85 5.07 -5.91 -10.66
N ILE A 86 4.44 -4.76 -10.51
CA ILE A 86 5.05 -3.53 -10.01
C ILE A 86 4.50 -3.26 -8.62
N ARG A 87 5.36 -2.99 -7.65
CA ARG A 87 4.91 -2.72 -6.28
C ARG A 87 4.15 -1.38 -6.22
N LYS A 88 2.92 -1.40 -5.72
CA LYS A 88 2.11 -0.20 -5.48
C LYS A 88 2.79 0.66 -4.39
N HIS A 89 2.77 1.98 -4.55
CA HIS A 89 3.25 2.90 -3.52
C HIS A 89 2.12 3.24 -2.56
N LEU A 90 2.45 3.40 -1.27
CA LEU A 90 1.50 3.92 -0.31
C LEU A 90 1.31 5.42 -0.53
N ILE A 91 0.09 5.90 -0.33
CA ILE A 91 -0.16 7.34 -0.20
C ILE A 91 0.68 7.86 0.97
N TYR A 92 1.50 8.89 0.71
CA TYR A 92 2.42 9.47 1.71
C TYR A 92 1.74 9.82 3.05
N SER A 93 0.54 10.39 3.00
CA SER A 93 -0.25 10.70 4.20
C SER A 93 -0.57 9.45 5.02
N LEU A 94 -0.92 8.34 4.36
CA LEU A 94 -1.19 7.06 5.02
C LEU A 94 0.10 6.46 5.58
N GLU A 95 1.18 6.47 4.80
CA GLU A 95 2.49 5.98 5.24
C GLU A 95 2.96 6.69 6.52
N THR A 96 2.76 8.00 6.60
CA THR A 96 3.08 8.79 7.79
C THR A 96 2.22 8.36 8.99
N ILE A 97 0.90 8.20 8.80
CA ILE A 97 0.01 7.69 9.87
C ILE A 97 0.48 6.32 10.35
N LEU A 98 0.74 5.39 9.42
CA LEU A 98 1.16 4.04 9.77
C LEU A 98 2.48 4.08 10.53
N THR A 99 3.46 4.87 10.09
CA THR A 99 4.78 4.97 10.73
C THR A 99 4.71 5.52 12.15
N ASP A 100 3.89 6.55 12.38
CA ASP A 100 3.77 7.19 13.70
C ASP A 100 2.86 6.42 14.68
N MET A 101 2.02 5.52 14.17
CA MET A 101 1.07 4.74 14.96
C MET A 101 1.77 3.66 15.78
N ASN A 102 1.37 3.54 17.05
CA ASN A 102 1.85 2.48 17.92
C ASN A 102 1.55 1.08 17.35
N ASP A 103 2.35 0.11 17.77
CA ASP A 103 2.31 -1.24 17.19
C ASP A 103 0.97 -1.93 17.32
N ASP A 104 0.33 -1.86 18.49
CA ASP A 104 -0.94 -2.54 18.73
C ASP A 104 -2.06 -1.95 17.86
N ALA A 105 -2.14 -0.62 17.78
CA ALA A 105 -3.09 0.08 16.93
C ALA A 105 -2.83 -0.24 15.45
N PHE A 106 -1.57 -0.26 15.01
CA PHE A 106 -1.20 -0.64 13.66
C PHE A 106 -1.63 -2.07 13.33
N PHE A 107 -1.34 -3.01 14.23
CA PHE A 107 -1.71 -4.41 14.06
C PHE A 107 -3.23 -4.54 13.93
N GLN A 108 -3.99 -3.94 14.83
CA GLN A 108 -5.45 -3.99 14.80
C GLN A 108 -6.01 -3.33 13.54
N PHE A 109 -5.47 -2.19 13.11
CA PHE A 109 -5.88 -1.51 11.89
C PHE A 109 -5.68 -2.40 10.67
N VAL A 110 -4.45 -2.89 10.44
CA VAL A 110 -4.11 -3.70 9.26
C VAL A 110 -4.87 -5.02 9.25
N THR A 111 -4.91 -5.73 10.38
CA THR A 111 -5.64 -7.01 10.44
C THR A 111 -7.14 -6.85 10.26
N THR A 112 -7.74 -5.78 10.79
CA THR A 112 -9.16 -5.48 10.56
C THR A 112 -9.41 -5.15 9.10
N LEU A 113 -8.56 -4.32 8.48
CA LEU A 113 -8.64 -3.97 7.06
C LEU A 113 -8.55 -5.23 6.17
N ASN A 114 -7.58 -6.10 6.46
CA ASN A 114 -7.42 -7.38 5.75
C ASN A 114 -8.60 -8.34 5.95
N SER A 115 -9.20 -8.37 7.15
CA SER A 115 -10.40 -9.19 7.40
C SER A 115 -11.59 -8.74 6.56
N LEU A 116 -11.60 -7.47 6.14
CA LEU A 116 -12.59 -6.87 5.25
C LEU A 116 -12.24 -7.03 3.76
N GLN A 117 -11.19 -7.78 3.43
CA GLN A 117 -10.67 -7.98 2.05
C GLN A 117 -10.06 -6.73 1.42
N PHE A 118 -9.58 -5.79 2.24
CA PHE A 118 -8.81 -4.63 1.80
C PHE A 118 -7.34 -4.77 2.20
N SER A 119 -6.48 -4.08 1.46
CA SER A 119 -5.07 -3.85 1.73
C SER A 119 -4.81 -2.38 2.03
N ILE A 120 -3.69 -2.08 2.69
CA ILE A 120 -3.22 -0.70 2.83
C ILE A 120 -2.90 -0.04 1.48
N TYR A 121 -2.61 -0.84 0.44
CA TYR A 121 -2.36 -0.36 -0.92
C TYR A 121 -3.64 -0.06 -1.71
N ASP A 122 -4.82 -0.41 -1.17
CA ASP A 122 -6.11 -0.04 -1.75
C ASP A 122 -6.51 1.39 -1.39
N CYS A 123 -5.66 2.13 -0.66
CA CYS A 123 -5.97 3.49 -0.24
C CYS A 123 -5.94 4.45 -1.42
N ILE A 124 -7.08 5.06 -1.73
CA ILE A 124 -7.23 6.06 -2.80
C ILE A 124 -7.24 7.50 -2.26
N TYR A 125 -7.48 7.68 -0.96
CA TYR A 125 -7.47 8.98 -0.32
C TYR A 125 -7.10 8.87 1.16
N CYS A 126 -6.23 9.76 1.64
CA CYS A 126 -5.87 9.86 3.05
C CYS A 126 -5.68 11.32 3.47
N TYR A 127 -6.47 11.77 4.44
CA TYR A 127 -6.31 13.03 5.14
C TYR A 127 -5.76 12.79 6.54
N ASN A 128 -4.49 13.15 6.74
CA ASN A 128 -3.79 13.04 8.01
C ASN A 128 -3.88 14.38 8.79
N HIS A 129 -4.91 14.52 9.63
CA HIS A 129 -5.08 15.70 10.47
C HIS A 129 -3.95 15.83 11.51
N LEU A 130 -3.42 14.71 12.00
CA LEU A 130 -2.38 14.67 13.03
C LEU A 130 -1.11 15.44 12.62
N SER A 131 -0.78 15.43 11.32
CA SER A 131 0.38 16.15 10.76
C SER A 131 0.30 17.67 10.91
N PHE A 132 -0.89 18.23 11.10
CA PHE A 132 -1.09 19.67 11.26
C PHE A 132 -1.11 20.13 12.72
N LEU A 133 -1.05 19.20 13.68
CA LEU A 133 -1.12 19.51 15.11
C LEU A 133 0.27 19.71 15.72
N GLU A 134 0.46 20.86 16.37
CA GLU A 134 1.67 21.20 17.12
C GLU A 134 1.95 20.18 18.23
N LYS A 135 3.22 19.95 18.55
CA LYS A 135 3.63 18.93 19.53
C LYS A 135 3.33 19.33 20.99
N GLU A 136 3.20 20.62 21.28
CA GLU A 136 3.08 21.14 22.65
C GLU A 136 1.62 21.24 23.15
N ARG A 137 0.65 21.12 22.25
CA ARG A 137 -0.78 21.08 22.58
C ARG A 137 -1.23 19.66 22.32
N GLY A 138 -1.73 18.97 23.34
CA GLY A 138 -2.07 17.55 23.17
C GLY A 138 -3.03 17.34 22.00
N LYS A 139 -2.80 16.23 21.29
CA LYS A 139 -3.29 16.07 19.92
C LYS A 139 -4.58 15.29 19.91
N ASN A 140 -5.66 15.87 19.39
CA ASN A 140 -6.90 15.15 19.20
C ASN A 140 -7.51 15.50 17.84
N GLY A 141 -8.18 14.54 17.23
CA GLY A 141 -8.81 14.77 15.94
C GLY A 141 -9.17 13.47 15.24
N VAL A 142 -9.47 13.59 13.96
CA VAL A 142 -9.88 12.47 13.12
C VAL A 142 -9.13 12.52 11.80
N ASN A 143 -8.48 11.41 11.45
CA ASN A 143 -7.97 11.19 10.10
C ASN A 143 -9.03 10.48 9.27
N PHE A 144 -9.10 10.81 7.98
CA PHE A 144 -10.04 10.19 7.04
C PHE A 144 -9.26 9.40 6.01
N MET A 145 -9.66 8.16 5.76
CA MET A 145 -9.05 7.28 4.75
C MET A 145 -10.15 6.61 3.94
N ILE A 146 -9.96 6.52 2.63
CA ILE A 146 -10.88 5.81 1.73
C ILE A 146 -10.07 4.74 1.00
N PHE A 147 -10.61 3.52 0.99
CA PHE A 147 -10.04 2.36 0.32
C PHE A 147 -11.00 1.83 -0.75
N ASP A 148 -10.45 1.41 -1.87
CA ASP A 148 -11.15 0.81 -3.00
C ASP A 148 -10.42 -0.47 -3.42
N ASN A 149 -11.08 -1.62 -3.27
CA ASN A 149 -10.54 -2.91 -3.68
C ASN A 149 -11.18 -3.44 -4.96
N GLU A 150 -11.78 -2.56 -5.78
CA GLU A 150 -12.56 -2.83 -7.01
C GLU A 150 -13.92 -3.50 -6.77
N GLU A 151 -14.15 -4.14 -5.62
CA GLU A 151 -15.44 -4.76 -5.28
C GLU A 151 -16.27 -3.87 -4.33
N TYR A 152 -15.61 -3.26 -3.35
CA TYR A 152 -16.21 -2.45 -2.30
C TYR A 152 -15.41 -1.19 -2.06
N ILE A 153 -16.12 -0.18 -1.55
CA ILE A 153 -15.49 1.02 -0.98
C ILE A 153 -15.56 0.93 0.54
N CYS A 154 -14.43 1.16 1.21
CA CYS A 154 -14.35 1.24 2.66
C CYS A 154 -13.88 2.62 3.09
N ASN A 155 -14.71 3.30 3.89
CA ASN A 155 -14.32 4.52 4.58
C ASN A 155 -13.83 4.19 5.98
N VAL A 156 -12.67 4.72 6.35
CA VAL A 156 -12.08 4.58 7.68
C VAL A 156 -11.91 5.96 8.32
N GLN A 157 -12.49 6.13 9.49
CA GLN A 157 -12.22 7.25 10.37
C GLN A 157 -11.31 6.80 11.50
N HIS A 158 -10.13 7.39 11.60
CA HIS A 158 -9.20 7.17 12.70
C HIS A 158 -9.30 8.34 13.67
N HIS A 159 -10.09 8.15 14.72
CA HIS A 159 -10.18 9.08 15.85
C HIS A 159 -8.99 8.85 16.77
N PHE A 160 -8.22 9.91 17.01
CA PHE A 160 -7.04 9.84 17.88
C PHE A 160 -7.12 10.87 19.00
N THR A 161 -6.55 10.52 20.15
CA THR A 161 -6.35 11.43 21.27
C THR A 161 -5.03 11.09 21.94
N TYR A 162 -4.05 11.98 21.90
CA TYR A 162 -2.71 11.86 22.48
C TYR A 162 -2.50 13.00 23.48
N LEU A 163 -3.18 12.87 24.62
CA LEU A 163 -3.09 13.74 25.80
C LEU A 163 -2.49 12.94 26.96
N GLU A 164 -3.05 13.04 28.17
CA GLU A 164 -2.68 12.21 29.33
C GLU A 164 -2.96 10.72 29.11
N LYS A 165 -3.97 10.40 28.30
CA LYS A 165 -4.27 9.04 27.82
C LYS A 165 -4.18 9.02 26.31
N THR A 166 -3.54 8.00 25.77
CA THR A 166 -3.46 7.79 24.32
C THR A 166 -4.58 6.85 23.88
N SER A 167 -5.35 7.24 22.88
CA SER A 167 -6.39 6.42 22.30
C SER A 167 -6.39 6.52 20.78
N ASP A 168 -6.54 5.35 20.15
CA ASP A 168 -6.72 5.17 18.71
C ASP A 168 -8.01 4.38 18.51
N ARG A 169 -9.00 4.99 17.84
CA ARG A 169 -10.28 4.37 17.52
C ARG A 169 -10.51 4.43 16.01
N PHE A 170 -10.69 3.26 15.40
CA PHE A 170 -10.95 3.15 13.98
C PHE A 170 -12.40 2.74 13.75
N GLU A 171 -13.11 3.53 12.95
CA GLU A 171 -14.44 3.18 12.44
C GLU A 171 -14.35 2.87 10.95
N PHE A 172 -14.64 1.63 10.58
CA PHE A 172 -14.72 1.15 9.20
C PHE A 172 -16.18 1.09 8.76
N THR A 173 -16.48 1.63 7.59
CA THR A 173 -17.82 1.57 6.98
C THR A 173 -17.70 1.19 5.51
N LEU A 174 -18.27 0.06 5.14
CA LEU A 174 -18.33 -0.38 3.74
C LEU A 174 -19.57 0.21 3.05
N ASN A 175 -19.50 0.36 1.73
CA ASN A 175 -20.65 0.71 0.87
C ASN A 175 -21.82 -0.29 0.98
N SER A 176 -21.58 -1.53 1.44
CA SER A 176 -22.62 -2.50 1.78
C SER A 176 -23.42 -2.17 3.06
N GLY A 177 -23.01 -1.15 3.81
CA GLY A 177 -23.58 -0.79 5.12
C GLY A 177 -22.96 -1.56 6.30
N LYS A 178 -22.06 -2.52 6.05
CA LYS A 178 -21.30 -3.19 7.11
C LYS A 178 -20.42 -2.18 7.84
N ARG A 179 -20.46 -2.21 9.18
CA ARG A 179 -19.67 -1.34 10.05
C ARG A 179 -18.86 -2.15 11.05
N VAL A 180 -17.61 -1.75 11.25
CA VAL A 180 -16.71 -2.32 12.27
C VAL A 180 -16.08 -1.17 13.04
N VAL A 181 -16.06 -1.27 14.37
CA VAL A 181 -15.40 -0.29 15.24
C VAL A 181 -14.42 -1.03 16.12
N ILE A 182 -13.18 -0.54 16.14
CA ILE A 182 -12.13 -1.02 17.05
C ILE A 182 -11.59 0.19 17.81
N GLU A 183 -11.28 -0.01 19.08
CA GLU A 183 -10.76 1.05 19.93
C GLU A 183 -9.69 0.49 20.84
N LYS A 184 -8.57 1.19 20.89
CA LYS A 184 -7.50 0.96 21.85
C LYS A 184 -7.37 2.19 22.72
N ILE A 185 -7.32 1.94 24.02
CA ILE A 185 -7.00 2.94 25.04
C ILE A 185 -5.76 2.42 25.75
N THR A 186 -4.73 3.25 25.79
CA THR A 186 -3.51 3.00 26.56
C THR A 186 -3.45 4.06 27.67
N SER A 187 -3.33 3.59 28.91
CA SER A 187 -3.23 4.42 30.12
C SER A 187 -1.78 4.64 30.51
#